data_AF-A0A956GN08-F1
#
_entry.id   AF-A0A956GN08-F1
#
_cell.length_a   1.000
_cell.length_b   1.000
_cell.length_c   1.000
_cell.angle_alpha   90.00
_cell.angle_beta   90.00
_cell.angle_gamma   90.00
#
_symmetry.space_group_name_H-M   'P 1'
#
loop_
_entity.id
_entity.type
_entity.pdbx_description
1 polymer ?
#
loop_
_entity_poly.entity_id
_entity_poly.type
_entity_poly.pdbx_seq_one_letter_code
_entity_poly.pdbx_strand_id
1 'polypeptide(L)'
;MTDLLDCIRIALAEGATPEQKQAGATACCAVYAALSPPPGVPVSVPHAPQTRPHIDQMLDLAIAKLRSMLPPDAAAQITSVSLRFPFLEPGAAE
;
A
#
# COMPACT_ATOMS: atom_id res chain seq x y z
N MET A 1 -23.40 -23.83 7.51
CA MET A 1 -23.02 -22.66 6.69
C MET A 1 -23.61 -22.72 5.28
N THR A 2 -23.62 -23.89 4.63
CA THR A 2 -24.28 -24.12 3.31
C THR A 2 -25.75 -23.68 3.28
N ASP A 3 -26.45 -23.92 4.38
CA ASP A 3 -27.86 -23.52 4.59
C ASP A 3 -28.10 -22.01 4.55
N LEU A 4 -27.16 -21.21 5.09
CA LEU A 4 -27.24 -19.74 5.05
C LEU A 4 -27.06 -19.20 3.63
N LEU A 5 -26.18 -19.81 2.85
CA LEU A 5 -25.97 -19.44 1.45
C LEU A 5 -27.18 -19.81 0.58
N ASP A 6 -27.86 -20.90 0.90
CA ASP A 6 -29.10 -21.30 0.22
C ASP A 6 -30.23 -20.30 0.47
N CYS A 7 -30.42 -19.89 1.74
CA CYS A 7 -31.34 -18.81 2.12
C CYS A 7 -31.05 -17.50 1.37
N ILE A 8 -29.78 -17.13 1.20
CA ILE A 8 -29.38 -15.92 0.44
C ILE A 8 -29.74 -16.08 -1.05
N ARG A 9 -29.51 -17.25 -1.65
CA ARG A 9 -29.85 -17.51 -3.06
C ARG A 9 -31.35 -17.47 -3.29
N ILE A 10 -32.14 -18.09 -2.41
CA ILE A 10 -33.61 -18.06 -2.46
C ILE A 10 -34.11 -16.62 -2.34
N ALA A 11 -33.53 -15.84 -1.42
CA ALA A 11 -33.86 -14.43 -1.27
C ALA A 11 -33.52 -13.58 -2.51
N LEU A 12 -32.51 -13.96 -3.29
CA LEU A 12 -32.10 -13.24 -4.51
C LEU A 12 -32.90 -13.64 -5.76
N ALA A 13 -33.63 -14.75 -5.72
CA ALA A 13 -34.45 -15.20 -6.84
C ALA A 13 -35.56 -14.18 -7.18
N GLU A 14 -35.91 -14.10 -8.47
CA GLU A 14 -37.08 -13.34 -8.91
C GLU A 14 -38.36 -13.98 -8.35
N GLY A 15 -39.22 -13.17 -7.73
CA GLY A 15 -40.44 -13.64 -7.07
C GLY A 15 -40.26 -14.11 -5.62
N ALA A 16 -39.10 -13.91 -5.00
CA ALA A 16 -38.90 -14.21 -3.59
C ALA A 16 -39.88 -13.42 -2.70
N THR A 17 -40.58 -14.15 -1.83
CA THR A 17 -41.55 -13.61 -0.85
C THR A 17 -40.87 -12.69 0.17
N PRO A 18 -41.61 -11.78 0.83
CA PRO A 18 -41.04 -10.92 1.86
C PRO A 18 -40.41 -11.71 3.00
N GLU A 19 -40.97 -12.86 3.40
CA GLU A 19 -40.38 -13.74 4.41
C GLU A 19 -39.02 -14.31 3.95
N GLN A 20 -38.90 -14.71 2.68
CA GLN A 20 -37.65 -15.20 2.12
C GLN A 20 -36.59 -14.11 2.01
N LYS A 21 -36.98 -12.88 1.63
CA LYS A 21 -36.09 -11.72 1.63
C LYS A 21 -35.53 -11.44 3.04
N GLN A 22 -36.40 -11.50 4.05
CA GLN A 22 -36.01 -11.30 5.44
C GLN A 22 -35.06 -12.41 5.93
N ALA A 23 -35.36 -13.67 5.63
CA ALA A 23 -34.50 -14.80 5.97
C ALA A 23 -33.12 -14.69 5.32
N GLY A 24 -33.06 -14.28 4.05
CA GLY A 24 -31.80 -14.02 3.35
C GLY A 24 -31.00 -12.86 3.94
N ALA A 25 -31.65 -11.78 4.37
CA ALA A 25 -30.99 -10.65 5.05
C ALA A 25 -30.37 -11.09 6.39
N THR A 26 -31.11 -11.86 7.19
CA THR A 26 -30.60 -12.43 8.44
C THR A 26 -29.41 -13.37 8.18
N ALA A 27 -29.50 -14.21 7.15
CA ALA A 27 -28.40 -15.09 6.76
C ALA A 27 -27.16 -14.31 6.28
N CYS A 28 -27.34 -13.23 5.53
CA CYS A 28 -26.26 -12.34 5.10
C CYS A 28 -25.53 -11.72 6.31
N CYS A 29 -26.28 -11.17 7.27
CA CYS A 29 -25.71 -10.62 8.50
C CYS A 29 -24.95 -11.67 9.31
N ALA A 30 -25.47 -12.91 9.39
CA ALA A 30 -24.79 -14.00 10.09
C ALA A 30 -23.46 -14.39 9.43
N VAL A 31 -23.42 -14.44 8.09
CA VAL A 31 -22.18 -14.69 7.35
C VAL A 31 -21.19 -13.55 7.54
N TYR A 32 -21.64 -12.29 7.46
CA TYR A 32 -20.78 -11.14 7.69
C TYR A 32 -20.19 -11.13 9.11
N ALA A 33 -21.01 -11.42 10.12
CA ALA A 33 -20.54 -11.51 11.51
C ALA A 33 -19.51 -12.63 11.69
N ALA A 34 -19.68 -13.78 11.02
CA ALA A 34 -18.73 -14.88 11.09
C ALA A 34 -17.40 -14.59 10.35
N LEU A 35 -17.43 -13.73 9.33
CA LEU A 35 -16.26 -13.37 8.52
C LEU A 35 -15.55 -12.10 9.02
N SER A 36 -16.22 -11.28 9.83
CA SER A 36 -15.65 -10.04 10.32
C SER A 36 -14.43 -10.35 11.20
N PRO A 37 -13.23 -9.87 10.83
CA PRO A 37 -12.10 -9.99 11.72
C PRO A 37 -12.35 -9.18 12.99
N PRO A 38 -11.69 -9.55 14.11
CA PRO A 38 -11.82 -8.79 15.34
C PRO A 38 -11.36 -7.34 15.14
N PRO A 39 -12.01 -6.38 15.83
CA PRO A 39 -11.63 -4.97 15.73
C PRO A 39 -10.15 -4.80 16.08
N GLY A 40 -9.42 -4.10 15.21
CA GLY A 40 -7.97 -3.90 15.35
C GLY A 40 -7.10 -4.81 14.48
N VAL A 41 -7.68 -5.79 13.77
CA VAL A 41 -6.94 -6.57 12.78
C VAL A 41 -7.07 -5.91 11.40
N PRO A 42 -5.96 -5.49 10.76
CA PRO A 42 -6.02 -4.91 9.43
C PRO A 42 -6.52 -5.97 8.43
N VAL A 43 -7.57 -5.61 7.67
CA VAL A 43 -8.04 -6.41 6.55
C VAL A 43 -7.00 -6.29 5.44
N SER A 44 -6.16 -7.31 5.27
CA SER A 44 -5.28 -7.39 4.10
C SER A 44 -6.14 -7.59 2.86
N VAL A 45 -6.27 -6.54 2.04
CA VAL A 45 -6.82 -6.66 0.69
C VAL A 45 -5.69 -7.17 -0.20
N PRO A 46 -5.74 -8.43 -0.68
CA PRO A 46 -4.77 -8.89 -1.66
C PRO A 46 -4.87 -7.96 -2.88
N HIS A 47 -3.73 -7.43 -3.33
CA HIS A 47 -3.60 -6.50 -4.46
C HIS A 47 -3.90 -5.01 -4.20
N ALA A 48 -3.85 -4.53 -2.96
CA ALA A 48 -3.83 -3.08 -2.72
C ALA A 48 -2.70 -2.42 -3.56
N PRO A 49 -2.98 -1.36 -4.34
CA PRO A 49 -1.96 -0.69 -5.13
C PRO A 49 -0.88 -0.17 -4.19
N GLN A 50 0.33 -0.71 -4.31
CA GLN A 50 1.46 -0.22 -3.56
C GLN A 50 1.80 1.17 -4.11
N THR A 51 1.45 2.21 -3.36
CA THR A 51 1.84 3.58 -3.69
C THR A 51 3.36 3.67 -3.58
N ARG A 52 4.06 3.45 -4.69
CA ARG A 52 5.49 3.74 -4.76
C ARG A 52 5.64 5.25 -4.72
N PRO A 53 6.49 5.81 -3.83
CA PRO A 53 6.73 7.24 -3.82
C PRO A 53 7.26 7.68 -5.19
N HIS A 54 6.78 8.83 -5.66
CA HIS A 54 7.25 9.42 -6.92
C HIS A 54 8.75 9.75 -6.81
N ILE A 55 9.49 9.70 -7.92
CA ILE A 55 10.94 9.93 -7.93
C ILE A 55 11.29 11.29 -7.30
N ASP A 56 10.51 12.34 -7.57
CA ASP A 56 10.71 13.66 -6.95
C ASP A 56 10.59 13.64 -5.43
N GLN A 57 9.63 12.89 -4.88
CA GLN A 57 9.46 12.75 -3.42
C GLN A 57 10.63 11.99 -2.78
N MET A 58 11.18 11.01 -3.50
CA MET A 58 12.39 10.31 -3.06
C MET A 58 13.62 11.22 -3.11
N LEU A 59 13.72 12.07 -4.12
CA LEU A 59 14.79 13.05 -4.26
C LEU A 59 14.74 14.09 -3.13
N ASP A 60 13.55 14.64 -2.84
CA ASP A 60 13.35 15.59 -1.74
C ASP A 60 13.67 14.97 -0.38
N LEU A 61 13.28 13.72 -0.16
CA LEU A 61 13.63 13.00 1.07
C LEU A 61 15.14 12.79 1.19
N ALA A 62 15.82 12.45 0.09
CA ALA A 62 17.28 12.31 0.07
C ALA A 62 17.96 13.65 0.36
N ILE A 63 17.51 14.74 -0.25
CA ILE A 63 18.04 16.10 0.00
C ILE A 63 17.82 16.49 1.47
N ALA A 64 16.62 16.26 2.01
CA ALA A 64 16.31 16.57 3.41
C ALA A 64 17.20 15.78 4.38
N LYS A 65 17.44 14.49 4.12
CA LYS A 65 18.33 13.67 4.92
C LYS A 65 19.80 14.11 4.83
N LEU A 66 20.26 14.49 3.64
CA LEU A 66 21.62 15.00 3.46
C LEU A 66 21.81 16.33 4.20
N ARG A 67 20.79 17.21 4.18
CA ARG A 67 20.81 18.48 4.92
C ARG A 67 20.76 18.27 6.43
N SER A 68 19.99 17.29 6.93
CA SER A 68 19.92 17.03 8.37
C SER A 68 21.19 16.40 8.93
N MET A 69 21.98 15.72 8.09
CA MET A 69 23.28 15.18 8.45
C MET A 69 24.40 16.23 8.43
N LEU A 70 24.16 17.42 7.87
CA LEU A 70 25.17 18.46 7.79
C LEU A 70 25.13 19.35 9.05
N PRO A 71 26.26 19.58 9.74
CA PRO A 71 26.30 20.51 10.85
C PRO A 71 25.97 21.94 10.38
N PRO A 72 25.28 22.76 11.22
CA PRO A 72 24.75 24.07 10.83
C PRO A 72 25.81 25.08 10.38
N ASP A 73 27.09 24.82 10.65
CA ASP A 73 28.23 25.70 10.33
C ASP A 73 28.85 25.45 8.94
N ALA A 74 28.49 24.35 8.26
CA ALA A 74 29.11 23.98 6.98
C ALA A 74 28.59 24.77 5.77
N ALA A 75 27.54 25.58 5.92
CA ALA A 75 26.92 26.33 4.83
C ALA A 75 27.79 27.51 4.32
N ALA A 76 28.80 27.94 5.07
CA ALA A 76 29.63 29.10 4.71
C ALA A 76 30.89 28.76 3.88
N GLN A 77 31.20 27.47 3.66
CA GLN A 77 32.40 27.05 2.93
C GLN A 77 32.05 26.22 1.69
N ILE A 78 31.26 26.78 0.78
CA ILE A 78 31.29 26.34 -0.63
C ILE A 78 32.46 27.06 -1.31
N THR A 79 33.69 26.76 -0.86
CA THR A 79 34.88 27.01 -1.67
C THR A 79 35.07 25.78 -2.55
N SER A 80 35.17 25.99 -3.86
CA SER A 80 35.20 24.97 -4.91
C SER A 80 35.90 23.68 -4.49
N VAL A 81 35.14 22.62 -4.20
CA VAL A 81 35.69 21.28 -4.14
C VAL A 81 35.89 20.85 -5.60
N SER A 82 37.12 21.01 -6.09
CA SER A 82 37.56 20.39 -7.34
C SER A 82 37.61 18.88 -7.09
N LEU A 83 36.52 18.19 -7.46
CA LEU A 83 36.44 16.74 -7.40
C LEU A 83 37.36 16.18 -8.52
N ARG A 84 38.56 15.73 -8.13
CA ARG A 84 39.41 14.90 -9.00
C ARG A 84 38.77 13.53 -9.14
N PHE A 85 38.10 13.31 -10.26
CA PHE A 85 37.69 11.98 -10.69
C PHE A 85 38.95 11.18 -11.09
N PRO A 86 39.12 9.93 -10.64
CA PRO A 86 40.19 9.08 -11.15
C PRO A 86 39.88 8.76 -12.62
N PHE A 87 40.75 9.27 -13.48
CA PHE A 87 40.90 8.98 -14.89
C PHE A 87 40.80 7.46 -15.15
N LEU A 88 39.85 7.03 -15.99
CA LEU A 88 39.89 5.70 -16.60
C LEU A 88 41.13 5.65 -17.49
N GLU A 89 42.09 4.82 -17.13
CA GLU A 89 43.21 4.46 -17.99
C GLU A 89 42.68 3.57 -19.13
N PRO A 90 42.83 3.95 -20.42
CA PRO A 90 42.61 3.02 -21.52
C PRO A 90 43.87 2.17 -21.70
N GLY A 91 43.73 0.87 -21.44
CA GLY A 91 44.78 -0.13 -21.61
C GLY A 91 45.31 -0.21 -23.06
N ALA A 92 46.59 -0.58 -23.14
CA ALA A 92 47.34 -0.83 -24.37
C ALA A 92 46.71 -1.92 -25.25
N ALA A 93 46.69 -1.68 -26.57
CA ALA A 93 46.69 -2.71 -27.60
C ALA A 93 47.32 -2.17 -28.90
N GLU A 94 48.46 -2.78 -29.27
CA GLU A 94 49.22 -2.80 -30.53
C GLU A 94 49.81 -1.50 -31.13
#